data_AF-A0A934Q8P6-F1
#
_entry.id   AF-A0A934Q8P6-F1
#
_cell.length_a   1.000
_cell.length_b   1.000
_cell.length_c   1.000
_cell.angle_alpha   90.00
_cell.angle_beta   90.00
_cell.angle_gamma   90.00
#
_symmetry.space_group_name_H-M   'P 1'
#
loop_
_entity.id
_entity.type
_entity.pdbx_description
1 polymer ?
#
loop_
_entity_poly.entity_id
_entity_poly.type
_entity_poly.pdbx_seq_one_letter_code
_entity_poly.pdbx_strand_id
1 'polypeptide(L)'
;MSTNASSTSNAQWVLTLSCIDGPGIVHAVSGAVVAAGGNIAESQQFASSDTGRFFMRLQVEAVAQPETFDARFADALAPVTERYHMTWRLDAVGRPVRTLLLASTATHCVNDLLYRRRSGQLPIEVPLILSNHETVRDIAEFYGVPFEHRAIAGPEDKAAFEARVLEAVEELDIELVVLARYMQILSPGLCEALAGKAINIHHSFLPGFKGANPYKQAHARGVKLIGATAHFVTTDLDEGPIIEQDVTRVDHSYSPAELVQLGQDEEARTLRRAVAWFAENRILADGDRTIIFR
;
A
#
# COMPACT_ATOMS: atom_id res chain seq x y z
N MET A 1 39.33 -8.83 7.45
CA MET A 1 38.57 -10.04 7.84
C MET A 1 37.09 -9.71 7.70
N SER A 2 36.54 -9.93 6.51
CA SER A 2 35.11 -9.77 6.25
C SER A 2 34.40 -10.99 6.81
N THR A 3 33.62 -10.81 7.86
CA THR A 3 32.60 -11.79 8.23
C THR A 3 31.50 -11.70 7.18
N ASN A 4 31.52 -12.62 6.23
CA ASN A 4 30.34 -13.00 5.46
C ASN A 4 29.25 -13.37 6.46
N ALA A 5 28.31 -12.46 6.71
CA ALA A 5 27.03 -12.82 7.28
C ALA A 5 26.32 -13.68 6.23
N SER A 6 26.46 -14.99 6.39
CA SER A 6 25.66 -16.01 5.72
C SER A 6 24.20 -15.57 5.74
N SER A 7 23.61 -15.37 4.57
CA SER A 7 22.18 -15.17 4.38
C SER A 7 21.43 -16.37 4.93
N THR A 8 20.98 -16.29 6.18
CA THR A 8 20.02 -17.23 6.74
C THR A 8 18.71 -17.05 5.99
N SER A 9 18.26 -18.12 5.33
CA SER A 9 16.90 -18.30 4.81
C SER A 9 15.87 -17.64 5.72
N ASN A 10 14.96 -16.83 5.17
CA ASN A 10 13.95 -16.04 5.89
C ASN A 10 13.31 -16.80 7.07
N ALA A 11 13.86 -16.63 8.26
CA ALA A 11 13.36 -17.22 9.49
C ALA A 11 12.31 -16.34 10.17
N GLN A 12 11.83 -15.28 9.51
CA GLN A 12 10.85 -14.37 10.07
C GLN A 12 9.66 -14.20 9.13
N TRP A 13 8.47 -14.25 9.72
CA TRP A 13 7.19 -14.23 9.06
C TRP A 13 6.29 -13.15 9.66
N VAL A 14 5.38 -12.60 8.87
CA VAL A 14 4.30 -11.74 9.34
C VAL A 14 2.98 -12.46 9.15
N LEU A 15 2.27 -12.70 10.24
CA LEU A 15 0.89 -13.15 10.25
C LEU A 15 -0.01 -11.93 10.37
N THR A 16 -0.95 -11.78 9.46
CA THR A 16 -2.10 -10.88 9.63
C THR A 16 -3.37 -11.69 9.64
N LEU A 17 -4.31 -11.36 10.52
CA LEU A 17 -5.60 -12.03 10.59
C LEU A 17 -6.73 -11.08 10.98
N SER A 18 -7.94 -11.44 10.55
CA SER A 18 -9.18 -10.84 11.05
C SER A 18 -10.26 -11.92 11.24
N CYS A 19 -11.12 -11.73 12.24
CA CYS A 19 -12.25 -12.62 12.51
C CYS A 19 -13.35 -11.90 13.29
N ILE A 20 -14.44 -12.61 13.62
CA ILE A 20 -15.41 -12.12 14.61
C ILE A 20 -14.73 -12.13 15.99
N ASP A 21 -14.94 -11.08 16.78
CA ASP A 21 -14.34 -10.97 18.11
C ASP A 21 -14.94 -11.98 19.11
N GLY A 22 -14.11 -12.42 20.05
CA GLY A 22 -14.51 -13.42 21.04
C GLY A 22 -13.37 -13.90 21.93
N PRO A 23 -13.69 -14.57 23.05
CA PRO A 23 -12.68 -15.05 23.98
C PRO A 23 -11.79 -16.14 23.36
N GLY A 24 -10.50 -16.08 23.70
CA GLY A 24 -9.53 -17.14 23.40
C GLY A 24 -8.80 -17.01 22.06
N ILE A 25 -9.11 -16.03 21.21
CA ILE A 25 -8.45 -15.85 19.91
C ILE A 25 -6.93 -15.74 20.08
N VAL A 26 -6.47 -14.81 20.92
CA VAL A 26 -5.03 -14.58 21.17
C VAL A 26 -4.34 -15.86 21.67
N HIS A 27 -4.98 -16.60 22.57
CA HIS A 27 -4.43 -17.85 23.11
C HIS A 27 -4.32 -18.93 22.04
N ALA A 28 -5.36 -19.10 21.22
CA ALA A 28 -5.39 -20.10 20.17
C ALA A 28 -4.33 -19.81 19.09
N VAL A 29 -4.20 -18.55 18.66
CA VAL A 29 -3.20 -18.14 17.66
C VAL A 29 -1.78 -18.28 18.21
N SER A 30 -1.50 -17.79 19.41
CA SER A 30 -0.16 -17.95 20.02
C SER A 30 0.18 -19.42 20.28
N GLY A 31 -0.80 -20.26 20.65
CA GLY A 31 -0.63 -21.70 20.75
C GLY A 31 -0.23 -22.35 19.42
N ALA A 32 -0.87 -21.95 18.31
CA ALA A 32 -0.52 -22.42 16.98
C ALA A 32 0.91 -21.99 16.57
N VAL A 33 1.33 -20.77 16.90
CA VAL A 33 2.71 -20.30 16.70
C VAL A 33 3.71 -21.22 17.42
N VAL A 34 3.46 -21.52 18.70
CA VAL A 34 4.34 -22.40 19.49
C VAL A 34 4.35 -23.82 18.95
N ALA A 35 3.19 -24.38 18.58
CA ALA A 35 3.07 -25.71 18.01
C ALA A 35 3.86 -25.87 16.70
N ALA A 36 3.93 -24.80 15.91
CA ALA A 36 4.74 -24.73 14.69
C ALA A 36 6.23 -24.44 14.94
N GLY A 37 6.68 -24.36 16.19
CA GLY A 37 8.07 -24.10 16.56
C GLY A 37 8.50 -22.63 16.36
N GLY A 38 7.55 -21.69 16.45
CA GLY A 38 7.80 -20.26 16.31
C GLY A 38 7.90 -19.53 17.66
N ASN A 39 8.50 -18.34 17.61
CA ASN A 39 8.55 -17.36 18.69
C ASN A 39 7.96 -16.03 18.19
N ILE A 40 7.20 -15.34 19.03
CA ILE A 40 6.60 -14.05 18.64
C ILE A 40 7.60 -12.93 18.94
N ALA A 41 8.02 -12.21 17.91
CA ALA A 41 8.94 -11.08 18.00
C ALA A 41 8.20 -9.73 18.11
N GLU A 42 7.05 -9.60 17.44
CA GLU A 42 6.16 -8.42 17.51
C GLU A 42 4.72 -8.90 17.60
N SER A 43 3.88 -8.25 18.40
CA SER A 43 2.45 -8.57 18.53
C SER A 43 1.64 -7.30 18.67
N GLN A 44 0.68 -7.12 17.76
CA GLN A 44 -0.33 -6.07 17.86
C GLN A 44 -1.71 -6.68 17.63
N GLN A 45 -2.70 -6.21 18.38
CA GLN A 45 -4.09 -6.60 18.21
C GLN A 45 -5.05 -5.43 18.43
N PHE A 46 -6.21 -5.51 17.80
CA PHE A 46 -7.26 -4.53 17.93
C PHE A 46 -8.63 -5.22 17.85
N ALA A 47 -9.50 -4.92 18.82
CA ALA A 47 -10.90 -5.33 18.81
C ALA A 47 -11.76 -4.10 18.47
N SER A 48 -12.47 -4.16 17.36
CA SER A 48 -13.38 -3.09 16.91
C SER A 48 -14.73 -3.28 17.58
N SER A 49 -15.06 -2.42 18.55
CA SER A 49 -16.40 -2.40 19.16
C SER A 49 -17.50 -2.01 18.16
N ASP A 50 -17.15 -1.27 17.11
CA ASP A 50 -18.10 -0.79 16.10
C ASP A 50 -18.58 -1.92 15.20
N THR A 51 -17.66 -2.81 14.80
CA THR A 51 -17.95 -3.89 13.84
C THR A 51 -18.01 -5.28 14.47
N GLY A 52 -17.65 -5.41 15.76
CA GLY A 52 -17.57 -6.68 16.46
C GLY A 52 -16.47 -7.60 15.92
N ARG A 53 -15.46 -7.02 15.25
CA ARG A 53 -14.36 -7.75 14.61
C ARG A 53 -13.07 -7.63 15.42
N PHE A 54 -12.24 -8.64 15.28
CA PHE A 54 -10.90 -8.71 15.86
C PHE A 54 -9.85 -8.74 14.76
N PHE A 55 -8.75 -8.03 14.98
CA PHE A 55 -7.62 -7.90 14.07
C PHE A 55 -6.33 -8.16 14.81
N MET A 56 -5.37 -8.83 14.17
CA MET A 56 -4.06 -9.05 14.76
C MET A 56 -2.98 -9.09 13.68
N ARG A 57 -1.81 -8.55 14.03
CA ARG A 57 -0.56 -8.68 13.28
C ARG A 57 0.52 -9.21 14.21
N LEU A 58 1.13 -10.33 13.85
CA LEU A 58 2.28 -10.90 14.55
C LEU A 58 3.48 -10.94 13.63
N GLN A 59 4.65 -10.57 14.13
CA GLN A 59 5.92 -10.97 13.53
C GLN A 59 6.43 -12.20 14.29
N VAL A 60 6.68 -13.28 13.57
CA VAL A 60 7.03 -14.59 14.12
C VAL A 60 8.39 -15.01 13.61
N GLU A 61 9.28 -15.36 14.52
CA GLU A 61 10.56 -16.00 14.23
C GLU A 61 10.41 -17.52 14.27
N ALA A 62 10.78 -18.22 13.20
CA ALA A 62 10.80 -19.67 13.11
C ALA A 62 12.06 -20.21 13.80
N VAL A 63 11.93 -20.63 15.06
CA VAL A 63 13.07 -21.06 15.89
C VAL A 63 13.47 -22.50 15.60
N ALA A 64 12.53 -23.37 15.23
CA ALA A 64 12.78 -24.76 14.89
C ALA A 64 12.36 -25.08 13.45
N GLN A 65 13.20 -25.76 12.68
CA GLN A 65 12.92 -26.20 11.29
C GLN A 65 12.33 -25.06 10.42
N PRO A 66 13.03 -23.92 10.29
CA PRO A 66 12.51 -22.73 9.62
C PRO A 66 12.04 -22.97 8.18
N GLU A 67 12.65 -23.95 7.49
CA GLU A 67 12.32 -24.36 6.13
C GLU A 67 10.94 -25.02 5.96
N THR A 68 10.29 -25.43 7.05
CA THR A 68 8.93 -26.03 7.03
C THR A 68 7.95 -25.27 7.93
N PHE A 69 8.32 -24.07 8.39
CA PHE A 69 7.53 -23.34 9.37
C PHE A 69 6.13 -22.98 8.84
N ASP A 70 6.04 -22.49 7.61
CA ASP A 70 4.79 -22.08 6.96
C ASP A 70 3.76 -23.22 6.88
N ALA A 71 4.18 -24.39 6.41
CA ALA A 71 3.31 -25.56 6.30
C ALA A 71 2.80 -26.03 7.68
N ARG A 72 3.71 -26.17 8.66
CA ARG A 72 3.33 -26.58 10.02
C ARG A 72 2.46 -25.53 10.72
N PHE A 73 2.73 -24.25 10.48
CA PHE A 73 1.93 -23.16 11.01
C PHE A 73 0.53 -23.16 10.42
N ALA A 74 0.38 -23.37 9.11
CA ALA A 74 -0.92 -23.52 8.47
C ALA A 74 -1.70 -24.70 9.06
N ASP A 75 -1.07 -25.86 9.26
CA ASP A 75 -1.69 -27.03 9.88
C ASP A 75 -2.12 -26.76 11.34
N ALA A 76 -1.27 -26.10 12.13
CA ALA A 76 -1.56 -25.75 13.51
C ALA A 76 -2.66 -24.68 13.64
N LEU A 77 -2.76 -23.76 12.67
CA LEU A 77 -3.75 -22.69 12.64
C LEU A 77 -5.09 -23.14 12.04
N ALA A 78 -5.13 -24.22 11.24
CA ALA A 78 -6.36 -24.72 10.63
C ALA A 78 -7.55 -24.88 11.59
N PRO A 79 -7.43 -25.55 12.76
CA PRO A 79 -8.54 -25.66 13.71
C PRO A 79 -8.95 -24.32 14.35
N VAL A 80 -8.00 -23.38 14.48
CA VAL A 80 -8.28 -22.02 14.97
C VAL A 80 -9.06 -21.23 13.93
N THR A 81 -8.63 -21.34 12.66
CA THR A 81 -9.27 -20.72 11.51
C THR A 81 -10.73 -21.16 11.38
N GLU A 82 -10.99 -22.47 11.48
CA GLU A 82 -12.35 -23.02 11.43
C GLU A 82 -13.21 -22.51 12.59
N ARG A 83 -12.69 -22.57 13.82
CA ARG A 83 -13.42 -22.16 15.04
C ARG A 83 -13.84 -20.69 15.02
N TYR A 84 -12.97 -19.81 14.52
CA TYR A 84 -13.19 -18.35 14.57
C TYR A 84 -13.61 -17.76 13.22
N HIS A 85 -13.79 -18.57 12.17
CA HIS A 85 -14.04 -18.11 10.80
C HIS A 85 -13.02 -17.05 10.36
N MET A 86 -11.74 -17.36 10.60
CA MET A 86 -10.64 -16.42 10.44
C MET A 86 -10.23 -16.27 8.98
N THR A 87 -10.02 -15.04 8.54
CA THR A 87 -9.26 -14.76 7.32
C THR A 87 -7.85 -14.38 7.74
N TRP A 88 -6.85 -15.06 7.21
CA TRP A 88 -5.45 -14.82 7.56
C TRP A 88 -4.53 -14.90 6.34
N ARG A 89 -3.35 -14.29 6.48
CA ARG A 89 -2.23 -14.37 5.54
C ARG A 89 -0.94 -14.49 6.34
N LEU A 90 -0.04 -15.34 5.88
CA LEU A 90 1.33 -15.42 6.36
C LEU A 90 2.26 -15.02 5.22
N ASP A 91 3.21 -14.13 5.49
CA ASP A 91 4.17 -13.65 4.50
C ASP A 91 5.57 -13.60 5.09
N ALA A 92 6.60 -13.63 4.25
CA ALA A 92 7.98 -13.49 4.71
C ALA A 92 8.31 -12.02 4.99
N VAL A 93 8.95 -11.75 6.15
CA VAL A 93 9.37 -10.39 6.50
C VAL A 93 10.37 -9.87 5.47
N GLY A 94 10.15 -8.65 4.97
CA GLY A 94 11.07 -7.96 4.09
C GLY A 94 11.08 -8.44 2.63
N ARG A 95 10.21 -9.41 2.27
CA ARG A 95 10.01 -9.79 0.86
C ARG A 95 9.51 -8.58 0.08
N PRO A 96 10.18 -8.16 -1.01
CA PRO A 96 9.71 -7.04 -1.80
C PRO A 96 8.33 -7.34 -2.41
N VAL A 97 7.38 -6.41 -2.23
CA VAL A 97 6.06 -6.50 -2.85
C VAL A 97 6.14 -6.07 -4.31
N ARG A 98 5.67 -6.92 -5.21
CA ARG A 98 5.68 -6.65 -6.65
C ARG A 98 4.63 -5.57 -6.97
N THR A 99 5.10 -4.41 -7.41
CA THR A 99 4.33 -3.16 -7.44
C THR A 99 4.33 -2.53 -8.83
N LEU A 100 3.15 -2.43 -9.46
CA LEU A 100 2.96 -1.68 -10.70
C LEU A 100 2.71 -0.20 -10.39
N LEU A 101 3.45 0.70 -11.04
CA LEU A 101 3.17 2.13 -10.93
C LEU A 101 2.38 2.62 -12.15
N LEU A 102 1.27 3.31 -11.90
CA LEU A 102 0.55 4.09 -12.90
C LEU A 102 0.90 5.56 -12.72
N ALA A 103 1.24 6.25 -13.80
CA ALA A 103 1.69 7.64 -13.76
C ALA A 103 1.08 8.49 -14.88
N SER A 104 0.96 9.79 -14.66
CA SER A 104 0.64 10.79 -15.69
C SER A 104 1.83 11.75 -15.90
N THR A 105 1.62 13.06 -15.81
CA THR A 105 2.69 14.06 -16.02
C THR A 105 3.45 14.42 -14.74
N ALA A 106 2.85 14.23 -13.57
CA ALA A 106 3.47 14.56 -12.30
C ALA A 106 4.56 13.52 -11.94
N THR A 107 5.76 14.00 -11.61
CA THR A 107 6.93 13.15 -11.46
C THR A 107 7.34 12.86 -10.02
N HIS A 108 6.88 13.67 -9.06
CA HIS A 108 7.34 13.68 -7.67
C HIS A 108 7.09 12.35 -6.93
N CYS A 109 5.87 11.79 -7.03
CA CYS A 109 5.54 10.53 -6.38
C CYS A 109 6.33 9.35 -6.96
N VAL A 110 6.44 9.26 -8.29
CA VAL A 110 7.23 8.21 -8.96
C VAL A 110 8.69 8.29 -8.52
N ASN A 111 9.27 9.49 -8.53
CA ASN A 111 10.66 9.70 -8.14
C ASN A 111 10.93 9.32 -6.68
N ASP A 112 10.08 9.74 -5.73
CA ASP A 112 10.27 9.39 -4.31
C ASP A 112 10.15 7.87 -4.09
N LEU A 113 9.13 7.20 -4.65
CA LEU A 113 8.98 5.75 -4.51
C LEU A 113 10.21 5.00 -5.06
N LEU A 114 10.70 5.37 -6.23
CA LEU A 114 11.87 4.72 -6.84
C LEU A 114 13.17 5.02 -6.10
N TYR A 115 13.35 6.24 -5.60
CA TYR A 115 14.48 6.61 -4.74
C TYR A 115 14.51 5.75 -3.46
N ARG A 116 13.35 5.59 -2.80
CA ARG A 116 13.22 4.82 -1.55
C ARG A 116 13.41 3.33 -1.76
N ARG A 117 12.88 2.80 -2.87
CA ARG A 117 13.18 1.44 -3.33
C ARG A 117 14.69 1.25 -3.50
N ARG A 118 15.33 2.10 -4.30
CA ARG A 118 16.77 1.98 -4.61
C ARG A 118 17.66 2.08 -3.38
N SER A 119 17.26 2.86 -2.38
CA SER A 119 17.97 3.01 -1.11
C SER A 119 17.66 1.89 -0.09
N GLY A 120 16.81 0.92 -0.42
CA GLY A 120 16.42 -0.16 0.47
C GLY A 120 15.47 0.26 1.60
N GLN A 121 14.87 1.44 1.50
CA GLN A 121 13.97 2.01 2.51
C GLN A 121 12.49 1.67 2.26
N LEU A 122 12.17 1.08 1.12
CA LEU A 122 10.82 0.69 0.74
C LEU A 122 10.88 -0.71 0.11
N PRO A 123 10.33 -1.76 0.76
CA PRO A 123 10.44 -3.14 0.29
C PRO A 123 9.44 -3.40 -0.84
N ILE A 124 9.64 -2.76 -1.98
CA ILE A 124 8.89 -3.00 -3.20
C ILE A 124 9.82 -3.35 -4.36
N GLU A 125 9.30 -4.15 -5.27
CA GLU A 125 9.87 -4.32 -6.59
C GLU A 125 8.98 -3.61 -7.59
N VAL A 126 9.55 -2.84 -8.52
CA VAL A 126 8.79 -2.19 -9.58
C VAL A 126 9.18 -2.81 -10.91
N PRO A 127 8.45 -3.82 -11.40
CA PRO A 127 8.76 -4.49 -12.67
C PRO A 127 8.30 -3.69 -13.89
N LEU A 128 7.35 -2.75 -13.73
CA LEU A 128 6.83 -1.93 -14.83
C LEU A 128 6.27 -0.60 -14.30
N ILE A 129 6.43 0.45 -15.11
CA ILE A 129 5.70 1.71 -15.00
C ILE A 129 4.85 1.87 -16.27
N LEU A 130 3.54 1.96 -16.10
CA LEU A 130 2.60 2.29 -17.18
C LEU A 130 2.21 3.77 -17.06
N SER A 131 2.31 4.51 -18.17
CA SER A 131 1.91 5.92 -18.17
C SER A 131 1.14 6.30 -19.42
N ASN A 132 0.19 7.21 -19.24
CA ASN A 132 -0.53 7.85 -20.34
C ASN A 132 0.22 9.03 -20.96
N HIS A 133 1.44 9.32 -20.48
CA HIS A 133 2.35 10.35 -21.00
C HIS A 133 3.80 9.85 -20.98
N GLU A 134 4.67 10.51 -21.74
CA GLU A 134 6.12 10.21 -21.78
C GLU A 134 6.91 10.84 -20.61
N THR A 135 6.29 11.72 -19.81
CA THR A 135 6.99 12.64 -18.90
C THR A 135 7.85 11.97 -17.83
N VAL A 136 7.50 10.75 -17.41
CA VAL A 136 8.24 9.99 -16.37
C VAL A 136 9.25 8.99 -16.95
N ARG A 137 9.41 8.90 -18.28
CA ARG A 137 10.32 7.94 -18.93
C ARG A 137 11.75 8.09 -18.44
N ASP A 138 12.30 9.30 -18.46
CA ASP A 138 13.69 9.56 -18.08
C ASP A 138 13.97 9.13 -16.63
N ILE A 139 12.98 9.27 -15.75
CA ILE A 139 13.06 8.83 -14.34
C ILE A 139 13.07 7.30 -14.29
N ALA A 140 12.17 6.64 -15.02
CA ALA A 140 12.11 5.17 -15.08
C ALA A 140 13.45 4.59 -15.58
N GLU A 141 13.98 5.13 -16.67
CA GLU A 141 15.26 4.73 -17.26
C GLU A 141 16.42 4.96 -16.29
N PHE A 142 16.47 6.10 -15.60
CA PHE A 142 17.49 6.40 -14.60
C PHE A 142 17.53 5.38 -13.46
N TYR A 143 16.36 4.88 -13.03
CA TYR A 143 16.25 3.84 -11.99
C TYR A 143 16.27 2.41 -12.56
N GLY A 144 16.43 2.24 -13.88
CA GLY A 144 16.50 0.93 -14.53
C GLY A 144 15.17 0.16 -14.48
N VAL A 145 14.05 0.86 -14.52
CA VAL A 145 12.70 0.28 -14.46
C VAL A 145 12.09 0.27 -15.87
N PRO A 146 11.54 -0.87 -16.34
CA PRO A 146 10.80 -0.92 -17.59
C PRO A 146 9.65 0.10 -17.62
N PHE A 147 9.53 0.79 -18.76
CA PHE A 147 8.54 1.84 -18.94
C PHE A 147 7.75 1.61 -20.22
N GLU A 148 6.43 1.68 -20.11
CA GLU A 148 5.51 1.52 -21.23
C GLU A 148 4.55 2.72 -21.29
N HIS A 149 4.61 3.45 -22.39
CA HIS A 149 3.73 4.58 -22.67
C HIS A 149 2.57 4.15 -23.54
N ARG A 150 1.35 4.53 -23.12
CA ARG A 150 0.11 4.35 -23.89
C ARG A 150 -0.75 5.59 -23.77
N ALA A 151 -0.73 6.43 -24.81
CA ALA A 151 -1.56 7.62 -24.86
C ALA A 151 -3.06 7.26 -24.76
N ILE A 152 -3.83 8.10 -24.07
CA ILE A 152 -5.29 7.98 -23.97
C ILE A 152 -5.90 9.22 -24.61
N ALA A 153 -6.41 9.09 -25.83
CA ALA A 153 -7.08 10.16 -26.56
C ALA A 153 -8.62 10.02 -26.54
N GLY A 154 -9.13 8.81 -26.32
CA GLY A 154 -10.55 8.54 -26.20
C GLY A 154 -10.91 7.31 -25.37
N PRO A 155 -12.22 6.96 -25.31
CA PRO A 155 -12.71 5.82 -24.53
C PRO A 155 -12.11 4.47 -24.92
N GLU A 156 -11.85 4.23 -26.20
CA GLU A 156 -11.24 2.98 -26.69
C GLU A 156 -9.80 2.83 -26.20
N ASP A 157 -9.00 3.90 -26.27
CA ASP A 157 -7.63 3.91 -25.73
C ASP A 157 -7.61 3.69 -24.23
N LYS A 158 -8.58 4.28 -23.52
CA LYS A 158 -8.74 4.09 -22.08
C LYS A 158 -9.03 2.61 -21.77
N ALA A 159 -9.97 2.00 -22.47
CA ALA A 159 -10.29 0.59 -22.31
C ALA A 159 -9.08 -0.30 -22.60
N ALA A 160 -8.31 0.01 -23.65
CA ALA A 160 -7.07 -0.71 -23.97
C ALA A 160 -5.97 -0.51 -22.92
N PHE A 161 -5.85 0.69 -22.35
CA PHE A 161 -4.92 0.96 -21.25
C PHE A 161 -5.29 0.14 -20.01
N GLU A 162 -6.56 0.15 -19.62
CA GLU A 162 -7.03 -0.60 -18.45
C GLU A 162 -6.92 -2.12 -18.64
N ALA A 163 -7.18 -2.62 -19.86
CA ALA A 163 -6.92 -4.02 -20.20
C ALA A 163 -5.43 -4.36 -20.03
N ARG A 164 -4.52 -3.50 -20.52
CA ARG A 164 -3.09 -3.68 -20.34
C ARG A 164 -2.66 -3.66 -18.86
N VAL A 165 -3.30 -2.84 -18.02
CA VAL A 165 -3.04 -2.85 -16.56
C VAL A 165 -3.35 -4.23 -15.98
N LEU A 166 -4.49 -4.82 -16.33
CA LEU A 166 -4.86 -6.17 -15.86
C LEU A 166 -3.91 -7.25 -16.40
N GLU A 167 -3.57 -7.19 -17.69
CA GLU A 167 -2.59 -8.09 -18.29
C GLU A 167 -1.23 -8.01 -17.56
N ALA A 168 -0.75 -6.80 -17.26
CA ALA A 168 0.49 -6.60 -16.53
C ALA A 168 0.41 -7.15 -15.09
N VAL A 169 -0.75 -7.03 -14.45
CA VAL A 169 -0.98 -7.55 -13.11
C VAL A 169 -0.83 -9.07 -13.08
N GLU A 170 -1.42 -9.76 -14.06
CA GLU A 170 -1.33 -11.21 -14.18
C GLU A 170 0.06 -11.68 -14.65
N GLU A 171 0.57 -11.09 -15.73
CA GLU A 171 1.85 -11.44 -16.37
C GLU A 171 3.03 -11.27 -15.41
N LEU A 172 3.03 -10.19 -14.64
CA LEU A 172 4.15 -9.80 -13.78
C LEU A 172 3.90 -10.13 -12.32
N ASP A 173 2.86 -10.89 -11.97
CA ASP A 173 2.51 -11.27 -10.59
C ASP A 173 2.49 -10.05 -9.65
N ILE A 174 1.72 -9.02 -10.04
CA ILE A 174 1.64 -7.77 -9.29
C ILE A 174 0.72 -7.95 -8.08
N GLU A 175 1.24 -7.59 -6.90
CA GLU A 175 0.51 -7.62 -5.64
C GLU A 175 -0.10 -6.27 -5.29
N LEU A 176 0.49 -5.17 -5.79
CA LEU A 176 0.08 -3.79 -5.52
C LEU A 176 0.13 -2.94 -6.80
N VAL A 177 -0.94 -2.20 -7.08
CA VAL A 177 -0.97 -1.12 -8.07
C VAL A 177 -0.94 0.21 -7.33
N VAL A 178 -0.06 1.13 -7.74
CA VAL A 178 0.01 2.47 -7.15
C VAL A 178 -0.28 3.53 -8.21
N LEU A 179 -1.32 4.32 -7.97
CA LEU A 179 -1.64 5.50 -8.78
C LEU A 179 -0.77 6.66 -8.30
N ALA A 180 0.45 6.75 -8.81
CA ALA A 180 1.43 7.78 -8.46
C ALA A 180 1.08 9.12 -9.13
N ARG A 181 -0.01 9.74 -8.67
CA ARG A 181 -0.68 10.90 -9.31
C ARG A 181 -1.06 10.59 -10.77
N TYR A 182 -1.59 9.40 -10.98
CA TYR A 182 -2.29 9.04 -12.21
C TYR A 182 -3.62 9.78 -12.27
N MET A 183 -3.83 10.56 -13.34
CA MET A 183 -4.93 11.54 -13.40
C MET A 183 -6.18 11.02 -14.14
N GLN A 184 -6.14 9.82 -14.71
CA GLN A 184 -7.33 9.22 -15.32
C GLN A 184 -8.18 8.53 -14.25
N ILE A 185 -9.48 8.78 -14.29
CA ILE A 185 -10.47 8.06 -13.47
C ILE A 185 -10.49 6.61 -13.94
N LEU A 186 -10.31 5.64 -13.03
CA LEU A 186 -10.41 4.23 -13.38
C LEU A 186 -11.87 3.84 -13.65
N SER A 187 -12.12 2.91 -14.57
CA SER A 187 -13.45 2.35 -14.75
C SER A 187 -13.88 1.54 -13.51
N PRO A 188 -15.20 1.38 -13.29
CA PRO A 188 -15.70 0.54 -12.21
C PRO A 188 -15.14 -0.89 -12.26
N GLY A 189 -15.04 -1.49 -13.45
CA GLY A 189 -14.50 -2.83 -13.62
C GLY A 189 -13.03 -2.95 -13.21
N LEU A 190 -12.21 -1.94 -13.50
CA LEU A 190 -10.81 -1.93 -13.04
C LEU A 190 -10.73 -1.71 -11.53
N CYS A 191 -11.57 -0.85 -10.95
CA CYS A 191 -11.63 -0.66 -9.49
C CYS A 191 -11.98 -1.98 -8.77
N GLU A 192 -12.98 -2.72 -9.27
CA GLU A 192 -13.39 -4.01 -8.72
C GLU A 192 -12.26 -5.06 -8.82
N ALA A 193 -11.61 -5.16 -9.98
CA ALA A 193 -10.51 -6.09 -10.20
C ALA A 193 -9.29 -5.80 -9.30
N LEU A 194 -9.07 -4.54 -8.93
CA LEU A 194 -7.97 -4.09 -8.07
C LEU A 194 -8.39 -3.83 -6.61
N ALA A 195 -9.57 -4.29 -6.20
CA ALA A 195 -10.10 -4.05 -4.86
C ALA A 195 -9.10 -4.53 -3.78
N GLY A 196 -8.75 -3.64 -2.85
CA GLY A 196 -7.77 -3.90 -1.79
C GLY A 196 -6.31 -4.03 -2.27
N LYS A 197 -6.04 -3.83 -3.57
CA LYS A 197 -4.71 -3.93 -4.21
C LYS A 197 -4.30 -2.69 -4.98
N ALA A 198 -5.10 -1.63 -4.99
CA ALA A 198 -4.75 -0.36 -5.61
C ALA A 198 -4.73 0.79 -4.60
N ILE A 199 -3.60 1.50 -4.49
CA ILE A 199 -3.45 2.69 -3.64
C ILE A 199 -3.39 3.94 -4.50
N ASN A 200 -4.20 4.93 -4.16
CA ASN A 200 -4.20 6.26 -4.77
C ASN A 200 -3.70 7.32 -3.79
N ILE A 201 -3.24 8.45 -4.34
CA ILE A 201 -2.89 9.65 -3.58
C ILE A 201 -3.68 10.87 -4.07
N HIS A 202 -4.50 11.39 -3.18
CA HIS A 202 -5.27 12.61 -3.38
C HIS A 202 -4.58 13.79 -2.67
N HIS A 203 -4.48 14.93 -3.36
CA HIS A 203 -3.72 16.13 -2.96
C HIS A 203 -4.46 17.03 -1.95
N SER A 204 -5.58 16.55 -1.41
CA SER A 204 -6.37 17.27 -0.43
C SER A 204 -6.54 16.38 0.80
N PHE A 205 -6.61 17.03 1.96
CA PHE A 205 -7.17 16.42 3.14
C PHE A 205 -8.68 16.22 2.88
N LEU A 206 -9.09 14.97 2.72
CA LEU A 206 -10.50 14.63 2.51
C LEU A 206 -11.28 14.75 3.83
N PRO A 207 -12.51 15.31 3.82
CA PRO A 207 -13.18 15.98 2.70
C PRO A 207 -12.65 17.41 2.48
N GLY A 208 -12.20 17.74 1.26
CA GLY A 208 -11.60 19.05 0.94
C GLY A 208 -11.88 19.52 -0.51
N PHE A 209 -11.04 20.42 -1.05
CA PHE A 209 -11.30 21.12 -2.31
C PHE A 209 -11.40 20.16 -3.51
N LYS A 210 -12.61 19.99 -4.07
CA LYS A 210 -12.85 19.22 -5.29
C LYS A 210 -12.54 20.07 -6.55
N GLY A 211 -12.23 19.39 -7.67
CA GLY A 211 -12.09 20.02 -8.99
C GLY A 211 -10.69 20.55 -9.33
N ALA A 212 -10.60 21.36 -10.39
CA ALA A 212 -9.33 21.82 -10.94
C ALA A 212 -8.61 22.86 -10.05
N ASN A 213 -7.27 22.86 -10.09
CA ASN A 213 -6.40 23.80 -9.40
C ASN A 213 -6.65 23.94 -7.88
N PRO A 214 -6.60 22.82 -7.13
CA PRO A 214 -6.87 22.75 -5.69
C PRO A 214 -6.03 23.74 -4.87
N TYR A 215 -4.73 23.86 -5.17
CA TYR A 215 -3.83 24.77 -4.46
C TYR A 215 -4.16 26.25 -4.68
N LYS A 216 -4.71 26.61 -5.85
CA LYS A 216 -5.20 27.97 -6.11
C LYS A 216 -6.45 28.27 -5.29
N GLN A 217 -7.35 27.30 -5.17
CA GLN A 217 -8.53 27.42 -4.30
C GLN A 217 -8.13 27.54 -2.84
N ALA A 218 -7.18 26.73 -2.38
CA ALA A 218 -6.63 26.76 -1.03
C ALA A 218 -5.99 28.13 -0.70
N HIS A 219 -5.17 28.66 -1.61
CA HIS A 219 -4.60 30.01 -1.49
C HIS A 219 -5.68 31.09 -1.40
N ALA A 220 -6.65 31.09 -2.33
CA ALA A 220 -7.73 32.08 -2.36
C ALA A 220 -8.60 32.02 -1.09
N ARG A 221 -8.76 30.83 -0.50
CA ARG A 221 -9.50 30.63 0.75
C ARG A 221 -8.70 31.01 2.01
N GLY A 222 -7.38 31.20 1.87
CA GLY A 222 -6.48 31.58 2.94
C GLY A 222 -6.25 30.48 3.97
N VAL A 223 -6.23 29.22 3.54
CA VAL A 223 -6.05 28.06 4.44
C VAL A 223 -4.75 28.16 5.24
N LYS A 224 -4.70 27.43 6.36
CA LYS A 224 -3.51 27.35 7.25
C LYS A 224 -2.91 25.94 7.29
N LEU A 225 -3.53 25.02 6.59
CA LEU A 225 -3.10 23.65 6.41
C LEU A 225 -3.39 23.24 4.96
N ILE A 226 -2.46 22.52 4.37
CA ILE A 226 -2.69 21.69 3.18
C ILE A 226 -2.31 20.26 3.55
N GLY A 227 -2.79 19.27 2.81
CA GLY A 227 -2.54 17.87 3.16
C GLY A 227 -2.80 16.95 2.00
N ALA A 228 -2.47 15.69 2.19
CA ALA A 228 -2.73 14.63 1.24
C ALA A 228 -3.36 13.43 1.95
N THR A 229 -4.12 12.65 1.18
CA THR A 229 -4.76 11.42 1.64
C THR A 229 -4.36 10.28 0.71
N ALA A 230 -3.72 9.24 1.26
CA ALA A 230 -3.53 7.97 0.58
C ALA A 230 -4.65 7.00 0.99
N HIS A 231 -5.26 6.35 0.01
CA HIS A 231 -6.42 5.48 0.24
C HIS A 231 -6.45 4.33 -0.77
N PHE A 232 -7.18 3.27 -0.45
CA PHE A 232 -7.49 2.23 -1.43
C PHE A 232 -8.46 2.78 -2.49
N VAL A 233 -8.29 2.35 -3.73
CA VAL A 233 -9.21 2.69 -4.82
C VAL A 233 -10.50 1.89 -4.68
N THR A 234 -11.63 2.56 -4.87
CA THR A 234 -12.97 1.98 -5.00
C THR A 234 -13.68 2.61 -6.20
N THR A 235 -14.91 2.17 -6.48
CA THR A 235 -15.76 2.78 -7.51
C THR A 235 -16.17 4.21 -7.17
N ASP A 236 -16.18 4.56 -5.88
CA ASP A 236 -16.45 5.91 -5.41
C ASP A 236 -15.18 6.76 -5.47
N LEU A 237 -15.19 7.72 -6.39
CA LEU A 237 -14.01 8.52 -6.73
C LEU A 237 -13.46 9.26 -5.50
N ASP A 238 -12.20 8.98 -5.16
CA ASP A 238 -11.47 9.56 -4.03
C ASP A 238 -12.14 9.30 -2.65
N GLU A 239 -12.96 8.25 -2.52
CA GLU A 239 -13.74 7.98 -1.29
C GLU A 239 -13.50 6.56 -0.71
N GLY A 240 -12.51 5.83 -1.23
CA GLY A 240 -12.16 4.52 -0.69
C GLY A 240 -11.49 4.55 0.69
N PRO A 241 -11.29 3.38 1.32
CA PRO A 241 -10.77 3.29 2.69
C PRO A 241 -9.42 4.01 2.84
N ILE A 242 -9.40 5.01 3.72
CA ILE A 242 -8.21 5.83 4.01
C ILE A 242 -7.13 4.97 4.67
N ILE A 243 -5.90 5.06 4.17
CA ILE A 243 -4.72 4.39 4.72
C ILE A 243 -3.91 5.36 5.56
N GLU A 244 -3.57 6.53 4.99
CA GLU A 244 -2.76 7.55 5.65
C GLU A 244 -3.24 8.95 5.26
N GLN A 245 -3.12 9.89 6.20
CA GLN A 245 -3.30 11.30 5.94
C GLN A 245 -2.20 12.09 6.65
N ASP A 246 -1.68 13.10 5.98
CA ASP A 246 -0.69 13.99 6.56
C ASP A 246 -0.93 15.42 6.08
N VAL A 247 -0.53 16.39 6.91
CA VAL A 247 -0.79 17.81 6.71
C VAL A 247 0.45 18.63 7.03
N THR A 248 0.62 19.72 6.28
CA THR A 248 1.64 20.72 6.57
C THR A 248 1.01 22.10 6.76
N ARG A 249 1.64 22.90 7.62
CA ARG A 249 1.20 24.26 7.92
C ARG A 249 1.65 25.21 6.82
N VAL A 250 0.74 26.08 6.41
CA VAL A 250 1.00 27.17 5.47
C VAL A 250 0.45 28.47 6.05
N ASP A 251 0.97 29.60 5.57
CA ASP A 251 0.51 30.93 5.99
C ASP A 251 0.36 31.89 4.80
N HIS A 252 0.18 33.17 5.10
CA HIS A 252 -0.11 34.21 4.10
C HIS A 252 1.11 34.63 3.27
N SER A 253 2.31 34.15 3.60
CA SER A 253 3.53 34.44 2.84
C SER A 253 3.70 33.52 1.62
N TYR A 254 3.00 32.38 1.59
CA TYR A 254 3.09 31.40 0.52
C TYR A 254 2.29 31.82 -0.71
N SER A 255 2.95 31.82 -1.86
CA SER A 255 2.34 31.93 -3.18
C SER A 255 1.66 30.62 -3.61
N PRO A 256 0.75 30.65 -4.60
CA PRO A 256 0.15 29.43 -5.14
C PRO A 256 1.17 28.41 -5.67
N ALA A 257 2.31 28.87 -6.21
CA ALA A 257 3.36 27.98 -6.72
C ALA A 257 4.10 27.25 -5.58
N GLU A 258 4.39 27.94 -4.48
CA GLU A 258 5.01 27.32 -3.31
C GLU A 258 4.06 26.34 -2.62
N LEU A 259 2.74 26.62 -2.61
CA LEU A 259 1.75 25.66 -2.13
C LEU A 259 1.72 24.38 -2.97
N VAL A 260 1.89 24.48 -4.30
CA VAL A 260 2.01 23.30 -5.17
C VAL A 260 3.25 22.49 -4.80
N GLN A 261 4.41 23.12 -4.59
CA GLN A 261 5.64 22.43 -4.22
C GLN A 261 5.51 21.69 -2.87
N LEU A 262 5.03 22.39 -1.84
CA LEU A 262 4.76 21.77 -0.54
C LEU A 262 3.74 20.64 -0.62
N GLY A 263 2.72 20.83 -1.46
CA GLY A 263 1.72 19.81 -1.72
C GLY A 263 2.29 18.56 -2.36
N GLN A 264 3.20 18.70 -3.33
CA GLN A 264 3.89 17.57 -3.95
C GLN A 264 4.75 16.80 -2.92
N ASP A 265 5.45 17.51 -2.03
CA ASP A 265 6.21 16.87 -0.94
C ASP A 265 5.29 16.06 -0.01
N GLU A 266 4.12 16.63 0.33
CA GLU A 266 3.14 15.98 1.19
C GLU A 266 2.49 14.76 0.52
N GLU A 267 2.15 14.87 -0.77
CA GLU A 267 1.65 13.77 -1.59
C GLU A 267 2.65 12.60 -1.63
N ALA A 268 3.92 12.89 -1.95
CA ALA A 268 4.96 11.88 -2.03
C ALA A 268 5.18 11.19 -0.67
N ARG A 269 5.27 11.98 0.41
CA ARG A 269 5.47 11.47 1.76
C ARG A 269 4.32 10.58 2.23
N THR A 270 3.08 11.03 2.04
CA THR A 270 1.88 10.31 2.44
C THR A 270 1.75 9.00 1.66
N LEU A 271 1.93 9.06 0.33
CA LEU A 271 1.87 7.87 -0.51
C LEU A 271 2.95 6.85 -0.13
N ARG A 272 4.19 7.29 0.06
CA ARG A 272 5.30 6.42 0.48
C ARG A 272 4.99 5.67 1.77
N ARG A 273 4.40 6.33 2.77
CA ARG A 273 4.00 5.68 4.04
C ARG A 273 2.92 4.62 3.80
N ALA A 274 1.89 4.95 3.03
CA ALA A 274 0.84 4.00 2.69
C ALA A 274 1.39 2.76 1.95
N VAL A 275 2.28 2.95 0.98
CA VAL A 275 2.94 1.85 0.27
C VAL A 275 3.84 1.04 1.21
N ALA A 276 4.57 1.67 2.13
CA ALA A 276 5.38 0.97 3.12
C ALA A 276 4.51 0.11 4.05
N TRP A 277 3.40 0.65 4.56
CA TRP A 277 2.48 -0.11 5.40
C TRP A 277 1.82 -1.27 4.66
N PHE A 278 1.51 -1.10 3.38
CA PHE A 278 1.04 -2.22 2.56
C PHE A 278 2.12 -3.30 2.46
N ALA A 279 3.36 -2.92 2.10
CA ALA A 279 4.46 -3.85 1.90
C ALA A 279 4.89 -4.58 3.18
N GLU A 280 4.67 -3.97 4.34
CA GLU A 280 4.97 -4.55 5.66
C GLU A 280 3.80 -5.32 6.29
N ASN A 281 2.71 -5.53 5.53
CA ASN A 281 1.47 -6.18 5.98
C ASN A 281 0.90 -5.50 7.24
N ARG A 282 0.83 -4.17 7.26
CA ARG A 282 0.36 -3.35 8.39
C ARG A 282 -1.07 -2.83 8.23
N ILE A 283 -1.70 -3.04 7.08
CA ILE A 283 -3.03 -2.54 6.74
C ILE A 283 -4.02 -3.70 6.74
N LEU A 284 -5.07 -3.62 7.57
CA LEU A 284 -6.21 -4.55 7.52
C LEU A 284 -7.50 -3.78 7.26
N ALA A 285 -8.34 -4.26 6.35
CA ALA A 285 -9.61 -3.64 6.02
C ALA A 285 -10.70 -3.96 7.07
N ASP A 286 -11.45 -2.92 7.49
CA ASP A 286 -12.62 -3.02 8.37
C ASP A 286 -13.80 -2.27 7.72
N GLY A 287 -14.44 -2.93 6.75
CA GLY A 287 -15.46 -2.28 5.90
C GLY A 287 -14.82 -1.14 5.10
N ASP A 288 -15.37 0.07 5.25
CA ASP A 288 -14.89 1.28 4.56
C ASP A 288 -13.71 1.98 5.29
N ARG A 289 -13.15 1.34 6.32
CA ARG A 289 -12.03 1.86 7.12
C ARG A 289 -10.84 0.91 7.06
N THR A 290 -9.70 1.38 7.56
CA THR A 290 -8.51 0.55 7.74
C THR A 290 -8.05 0.55 9.20
N ILE A 291 -7.47 -0.58 9.61
CA ILE A 291 -6.70 -0.72 10.85
C ILE A 291 -5.23 -0.71 10.45
N ILE A 292 -4.46 0.22 11.02
CA ILE A 292 -3.02 0.37 10.75
C ILE A 292 -2.21 -0.03 11.98
N PHE A 293 -1.45 -1.11 11.89
CA PHE A 293 -0.51 -1.54 12.93
C PHE A 293 0.86 -0.90 12.70
N ARG A 294 1.18 0.18 13.44
CA ARG A 294 2.40 1.00 13.24
C ARG A 294 3.65 0.40 13.87
#